data_AF-A0A2T9XRR2-F1
#
_entry.id   AF-A0A2T9XRR2-F1
#
_cell.length_a   1.000
_cell.length_b   1.000
_cell.length_c   1.000
_cell.angle_alpha   90.00
_cell.angle_beta   90.00
_cell.angle_gamma   90.00
#
_symmetry.space_group_name_H-M   'P 1'
#
loop_
_entity.id
_entity.type
_entity.pdbx_description
1 polymer ?
#
loop_
_entity_poly.entity_id
_entity_poly.type
_entity_poly.pdbx_seq_one_letter_code
_entity_poly.pdbx_strand_id
1 'polypeptide(L)'
;MRDLKVMLLGPFSVADGPRSLPAPLLRKAQDLLALMLISPERSVLRESAAEALWPDARVETSKKSMRQALWQIHRTADDGVQDTRRLVVSDGDALHINPDRRLWVDVAVFLEAARVAQGVGPGALDAAELTRLARAADLYRGPLHAGCYDEWCLIPRARLEDRCLTLLDTLSREHERRGELDQAITWAQRLLDVEPAHERSHRRLMRLYFATGDRTRALRQLHQCRWVLEHELGVRPDTRTEELGAAIIADRLPHGRTEDEATPVAERELVAALRIELTELRRSVDAIGARLRDAPV
;
A
#
# COMPACT_ATOMS: atom_id res chain seq x y z
N MET A 1 -18.60 -19.07 15.60
CA MET A 1 -17.13 -18.98 15.37
C MET A 1 -16.80 -17.51 15.15
N ARG A 2 -15.71 -17.04 15.76
CA ARG A 2 -15.31 -15.62 15.72
C ARG A 2 -14.56 -15.32 14.42
N ASP A 3 -15.09 -14.39 13.62
CA ASP A 3 -14.43 -13.90 12.42
C ASP A 3 -13.69 -12.62 12.81
N LEU A 4 -12.39 -12.74 13.06
CA LEU A 4 -11.57 -11.60 13.46
C LEU A 4 -11.33 -10.70 12.26
N LYS A 5 -11.56 -9.41 12.46
CA LYS A 5 -11.28 -8.36 11.48
C LYS A 5 -10.17 -7.47 12.02
N VAL A 6 -9.05 -7.38 11.30
CA VAL A 6 -7.94 -6.50 11.64
C VAL A 6 -7.84 -5.39 10.60
N MET A 7 -7.82 -4.14 11.08
CA MET A 7 -7.58 -2.96 10.26
C MET A 7 -6.19 -2.39 10.58
N LEU A 8 -5.34 -2.28 9.57
CA LEU A 8 -3.99 -1.71 9.64
C LEU A 8 -3.80 -0.53 8.69
N LEU A 9 -4.70 -0.29 7.74
CA LEU A 9 -4.64 0.88 6.84
C LEU A 9 -5.34 2.08 7.49
N GLY A 10 -4.55 2.93 8.15
CA GLY A 10 -5.02 3.96 9.06
C GLY A 10 -4.92 3.50 10.53
N PRO A 11 -5.83 3.97 11.41
CA PRO A 11 -5.79 3.61 12.83
C PRO A 11 -5.96 2.11 13.04
N PHE A 12 -5.12 1.53 13.90
CA PHE A 12 -5.18 0.12 14.26
C PHE A 12 -6.50 -0.21 14.94
N SER A 13 -7.16 -1.26 14.47
CA SER A 13 -8.29 -1.84 15.19
C SER A 13 -8.41 -3.33 14.93
N VAL A 14 -8.88 -4.04 15.95
CA VAL A 14 -9.26 -5.44 15.83
C VAL A 14 -10.68 -5.58 16.35
N ALA A 15 -11.51 -6.32 15.62
CA ALA A 15 -12.90 -6.58 15.95
C ALA A 15 -13.22 -8.07 15.78
N ASP A 16 -14.24 -8.53 16.49
CA ASP A 16 -14.81 -9.86 16.34
C ASP A 16 -16.25 -9.73 15.81
N GLY A 17 -16.43 -9.94 14.51
CA GLY A 17 -17.68 -9.63 13.83
C GLY A 17 -18.11 -8.17 14.04
N PRO A 18 -19.35 -7.89 14.46
CA PRO A 18 -19.83 -6.53 14.70
C PRO A 18 -19.39 -5.94 16.05
N ARG A 19 -18.68 -6.70 16.90
CA ARG A 19 -18.31 -6.26 18.25
C ARG A 19 -16.84 -5.84 18.28
N SER A 20 -16.59 -4.67 18.86
CA SER A 20 -15.24 -4.31 19.30
C SER A 20 -14.76 -5.31 20.36
N LEU A 21 -13.45 -5.53 20.41
CA LEU A 21 -12.86 -6.42 21.39
C LEU A 21 -13.09 -5.92 22.83
N PRO A 22 -13.15 -6.84 23.82
CA PRO A 22 -13.43 -6.51 25.22
C PRO A 22 -12.36 -5.61 25.86
N ALA A 23 -11.13 -5.61 25.35
CA ALA A 23 -10.06 -4.71 25.77
C ALA A 23 -9.16 -4.33 24.58
N PRO A 24 -8.75 -3.06 24.44
CA PRO A 24 -7.82 -2.66 23.40
C PRO A 24 -6.44 -3.30 23.63
N LEU A 25 -5.79 -3.72 22.55
CA LEU A 25 -4.38 -4.14 22.59
C LEU A 25 -3.50 -2.95 22.98
N LEU A 26 -2.45 -3.17 23.78
CA LEU A 26 -1.44 -2.16 24.05
C LEU A 26 -0.54 -2.01 22.82
N ARG A 27 0.12 -0.86 22.69
CA ARG A 27 0.93 -0.49 21.51
C ARG A 27 1.83 -1.64 21.03
N LYS A 28 2.72 -2.18 21.87
CA LYS A 28 3.64 -3.25 21.45
C LYS A 28 2.97 -4.57 21.06
N ALA A 29 1.77 -4.87 21.57
CA ALA A 29 0.98 -5.99 21.09
C ALA A 29 0.33 -5.69 19.73
N GLN A 30 -0.07 -4.44 19.46
CA GLN A 30 -0.50 -3.99 18.14
C GLN A 30 0.65 -4.08 17.14
N ASP A 31 1.83 -3.57 17.50
CA ASP A 31 3.02 -3.57 16.64
C ASP A 31 3.44 -5.00 16.28
N LEU A 32 3.50 -5.91 17.25
CA LEU A 32 3.79 -7.33 17.00
C LEU A 32 2.78 -7.97 16.07
N LEU A 33 1.48 -7.78 16.33
CA LEU A 33 0.44 -8.36 15.47
C LEU A 33 0.50 -7.76 14.06
N ALA A 34 0.69 -6.45 13.93
CA ALA A 34 0.82 -5.77 12.65
C ALA A 34 2.04 -6.28 11.86
N LEU A 35 3.21 -6.37 12.50
CA LEU A 35 4.45 -6.92 11.93
C LEU A 35 4.25 -8.35 11.43
N MET A 36 3.58 -9.19 12.21
CA MET A 36 3.26 -10.57 11.79
C MET A 36 2.32 -10.58 10.58
N LEU A 37 1.27 -9.75 10.56
CA LEU A 37 0.26 -9.78 9.52
C LEU A 37 0.75 -9.28 8.15
N ILE A 38 1.76 -8.42 8.13
CA ILE A 38 2.38 -7.92 6.90
C ILE A 38 3.62 -8.72 6.48
N SER A 39 4.15 -9.58 7.35
CA SER A 39 5.29 -10.43 7.03
C SER A 39 4.90 -11.54 6.04
N PRO A 40 5.85 -11.98 5.20
CA PRO A 40 5.66 -13.16 4.35
C PRO A 40 5.15 -14.36 5.16
N GLU A 41 4.18 -15.09 4.60
CA GLU A 41 3.55 -16.27 5.23
C GLU A 41 2.94 -15.99 6.61
N ARG A 42 2.82 -14.71 6.99
CA ARG A 42 2.40 -14.25 8.32
C ARG A 42 3.23 -14.88 9.45
N SER A 43 4.52 -15.03 9.21
CA SER A 43 5.49 -15.66 10.12
C SER A 43 6.68 -14.74 10.39
N VAL A 44 7.18 -14.75 11.63
CA VAL A 44 8.37 -13.99 12.05
C VAL A 44 9.20 -14.80 13.05
N LEU A 45 10.52 -14.64 12.99
CA LEU A 45 11.40 -15.14 14.05
C LEU A 45 11.28 -14.25 15.29
N ARG A 46 11.31 -14.86 16.49
CA ARG A 46 11.27 -14.13 17.76
C ARG A 46 12.40 -13.13 17.89
N GLU A 47 13.60 -13.49 17.46
CA GLU A 47 14.77 -12.63 17.51
C GLU A 47 14.59 -11.41 16.61
N SER A 48 14.24 -11.61 15.33
CA SER A 48 13.99 -10.50 14.40
C SER A 48 12.84 -9.60 14.85
N ALA A 49 11.75 -10.18 15.39
CA ALA A 49 10.66 -9.40 15.95
C ALA A 49 11.08 -8.65 17.23
N ALA A 50 11.98 -9.23 18.04
CA ALA A 50 12.51 -8.57 19.22
C ALA A 50 13.38 -7.36 18.86
N GLU A 51 14.28 -7.52 17.88
CA GLU A 51 15.12 -6.44 17.35
C GLU A 51 14.27 -5.31 16.75
N ALA A 52 13.25 -5.66 15.96
CA ALA A 52 12.38 -4.67 15.31
C ALA A 52 11.50 -3.88 16.28
N LEU A 53 11.01 -4.51 17.36
CA LEU A 53 10.03 -3.90 18.28
C LEU A 53 10.64 -3.34 19.56
N TRP A 54 11.80 -3.85 19.97
CA TRP A 54 12.52 -3.43 21.18
C TRP A 54 14.03 -3.34 20.93
N PRO A 55 14.49 -2.49 19.99
CA PRO A 55 15.90 -2.43 19.59
C PRO A 55 16.86 -2.09 20.75
N ASP A 56 16.42 -1.27 21.70
CA ASP A 56 17.24 -0.83 22.83
C ASP A 56 17.18 -1.76 24.06
N ALA A 57 16.38 -2.82 24.01
CA ALA A 57 16.18 -3.69 25.15
C ALA A 57 17.25 -4.79 25.21
N ARG A 58 17.76 -5.07 26.42
CA ARG A 58 18.54 -6.29 26.68
C ARG A 58 17.72 -7.54 26.33
N VAL A 59 18.39 -8.60 25.90
CA VAL A 59 17.77 -9.86 25.43
C VAL A 59 16.77 -10.45 26.41
N GLU A 60 17.06 -10.47 27.71
CA GLU A 60 16.13 -11.00 28.72
C GLU A 60 14.86 -10.15 28.85
N THR A 61 15.01 -8.84 28.68
CA THR A 61 13.91 -7.87 28.74
C THR A 61 13.04 -7.97 27.50
N SER A 62 13.64 -8.07 26.30
CA SER A 62 12.89 -8.24 25.06
C SER A 62 12.09 -9.55 25.06
N LYS A 63 12.66 -10.67 25.55
CA LYS A 63 11.94 -11.93 25.75
C LYS A 63 10.74 -11.79 26.70
N LYS A 64 10.89 -11.04 27.80
CA LYS A 64 9.78 -10.78 28.73
C LYS A 64 8.69 -9.94 28.08
N SER A 65 9.05 -8.86 27.38
CA SER A 65 8.12 -7.99 26.66
C SER A 65 7.38 -8.73 25.55
N MET A 66 8.06 -9.60 24.80
CA MET A 66 7.46 -10.47 23.80
C MET A 66 6.40 -11.39 24.41
N ARG A 67 6.71 -12.07 25.53
CA ARG A 67 5.73 -12.91 26.24
C ARG A 67 4.51 -12.11 26.71
N GLN A 68 4.72 -10.88 27.19
CA GLN A 68 3.63 -10.02 27.62
C GLN A 68 2.74 -9.57 26.44
N ALA A 69 3.35 -9.21 25.30
CA ALA A 69 2.62 -8.85 24.09
C ALA A 69 1.79 -10.03 23.57
N LEU A 70 2.37 -11.22 23.48
CA LEU A 70 1.67 -12.45 23.09
C LEU A 70 0.53 -12.80 24.04
N TRP A 71 0.77 -12.74 25.36
CA TRP A 71 -0.28 -12.97 26.35
C TRP A 71 -1.46 -12.01 26.16
N GLN A 72 -1.19 -10.74 25.85
CA GLN A 72 -2.25 -9.77 25.60
C GLN A 72 -3.01 -10.09 24.30
N ILE A 73 -2.32 -10.45 23.23
CA ILE A 73 -2.95 -10.88 21.98
C ILE A 73 -3.89 -12.06 22.25
N HIS A 74 -3.43 -13.08 22.96
CA HIS A 74 -4.26 -14.24 23.30
C HIS A 74 -5.44 -13.87 24.18
N ARG A 75 -5.22 -13.11 25.25
CA ARG A 75 -6.29 -12.70 26.16
C ARG A 75 -7.39 -11.93 25.43
N THR A 76 -7.01 -11.10 24.46
CA THR A 76 -7.97 -10.25 23.74
C THR A 76 -8.61 -10.98 22.56
N ALA A 77 -7.84 -11.69 21.74
CA ALA A 77 -8.31 -12.29 20.49
C ALA A 77 -8.81 -13.73 20.65
N ASP A 78 -8.37 -14.45 21.68
CA ASP A 78 -8.64 -15.88 21.89
C ASP A 78 -9.54 -16.16 23.10
N ASP A 79 -10.19 -15.12 23.66
CA ASP A 79 -11.16 -15.30 24.75
C ASP A 79 -12.29 -16.27 24.35
N GLY A 80 -12.50 -17.33 25.13
CA GLY A 80 -13.48 -18.38 24.81
C GLY A 80 -13.15 -19.24 23.58
N VAL A 81 -11.93 -19.17 23.04
CA VAL A 81 -11.45 -20.00 21.93
C VAL A 81 -10.64 -21.18 22.45
N GLN A 82 -10.82 -22.34 21.83
CA GLN A 82 -10.01 -23.53 22.11
C GLN A 82 -8.54 -23.29 21.79
N ASP A 83 -7.66 -23.94 22.55
CA ASP A 83 -6.21 -23.75 22.46
C ASP A 83 -5.64 -23.98 21.05
N THR A 84 -6.17 -24.99 20.35
CA THR A 84 -5.81 -25.34 18.97
C THR A 84 -6.16 -24.27 17.94
N ARG A 85 -6.96 -23.28 18.31
CA ARG A 85 -7.41 -22.18 17.43
C ARG A 85 -6.92 -20.82 17.87
N ARG A 86 -5.89 -20.76 18.73
CA ARG A 86 -5.25 -19.49 19.09
C ARG A 86 -4.78 -18.74 17.84
N LEU A 87 -4.91 -17.41 17.85
CA LEU A 87 -4.57 -16.56 16.71
C LEU A 87 -3.09 -16.64 16.35
N VAL A 88 -2.23 -16.65 17.37
CA VAL A 88 -0.78 -16.78 17.21
C VAL A 88 -0.34 -18.15 17.71
N VAL A 89 0.51 -18.83 16.96
CA VAL A 89 1.07 -20.12 17.35
C VAL A 89 2.59 -20.01 17.30
N SER A 90 3.22 -20.75 18.21
CA SER A 90 4.66 -20.85 18.30
C SER A 90 5.12 -22.15 17.64
N ASP A 91 6.13 -22.05 16.78
CA ASP A 91 6.87 -23.20 16.28
C ASP A 91 8.37 -22.96 16.49
N GLY A 92 8.97 -23.65 17.47
CA GLY A 92 10.33 -23.36 17.93
C GLY A 92 10.52 -21.88 18.26
N ASP A 93 11.46 -21.24 17.55
CA ASP A 93 11.75 -19.80 17.67
C ASP A 93 10.92 -18.91 16.73
N ALA A 94 10.06 -19.48 15.91
CA ALA A 94 9.14 -18.74 15.04
C ALA A 94 7.77 -18.51 15.70
N LEU A 95 7.15 -17.39 15.33
CA LEU A 95 5.76 -17.03 15.62
C LEU A 95 5.02 -16.93 14.30
N HIS A 96 3.87 -17.58 14.17
CA HIS A 96 3.04 -17.50 12.98
C HIS A 96 1.58 -17.26 13.33
N ILE A 97 0.85 -16.65 12.40
CA ILE A 97 -0.61 -16.56 12.48
C ILE A 97 -1.19 -17.93 12.12
N ASN A 98 -2.06 -18.45 12.98
CA ASN A 98 -2.67 -19.76 12.80
C ASN A 98 -3.54 -19.80 11.52
N PRO A 99 -3.24 -20.69 10.56
CA PRO A 99 -3.98 -20.77 9.30
C PRO A 99 -5.43 -21.24 9.49
N ASP A 100 -5.73 -22.02 10.54
CA ASP A 100 -7.08 -22.49 10.86
C ASP A 100 -7.94 -21.40 11.50
N ARG A 101 -7.36 -20.24 11.81
CA ARG A 101 -8.09 -19.12 12.38
C ARG A 101 -8.67 -18.25 11.27
N ARG A 102 -10.00 -18.06 11.32
CA ARG A 102 -10.70 -17.12 10.44
C ARG A 102 -10.29 -15.68 10.76
N LEU A 103 -9.54 -15.09 9.84
CA LEU A 103 -8.95 -13.78 9.98
C LEU A 103 -9.05 -12.99 8.67
N TRP A 104 -9.78 -11.89 8.71
CA TRP A 104 -9.82 -10.90 7.66
C TRP A 104 -8.87 -9.76 8.00
N VAL A 105 -8.05 -9.34 7.04
CA VAL A 105 -7.05 -8.28 7.20
C VAL A 105 -7.18 -7.31 6.03
N ASP A 106 -7.41 -6.03 6.30
CA ASP A 106 -7.60 -5.00 5.25
C ASP A 106 -6.40 -4.91 4.31
N VAL A 107 -5.17 -4.93 4.83
CA VAL A 107 -3.93 -4.89 4.05
C VAL A 107 -3.86 -6.05 3.07
N ALA A 108 -4.27 -7.26 3.46
CA ALA A 108 -4.22 -8.42 2.57
C ALA A 108 -5.22 -8.28 1.40
N VAL A 109 -6.43 -7.79 1.68
CA VAL A 109 -7.44 -7.52 0.65
C VAL A 109 -6.98 -6.41 -0.30
N PHE A 110 -6.41 -5.34 0.27
CA PHE A 110 -5.88 -4.21 -0.49
C PHE A 110 -4.71 -4.63 -1.40
N LEU A 111 -3.73 -5.38 -0.87
CA LEU A 111 -2.57 -5.83 -1.64
C LEU A 111 -2.97 -6.75 -2.80
N GLU A 112 -3.96 -7.62 -2.60
CA GLU A 112 -4.46 -8.48 -3.68
C GLU A 112 -5.16 -7.66 -4.78
N ALA A 113 -5.96 -6.67 -4.41
CA ALA A 113 -6.56 -5.75 -5.38
C ALA A 113 -5.50 -4.93 -6.12
N ALA A 114 -4.50 -4.40 -5.43
CA ALA A 114 -3.39 -3.67 -6.04
C ALA A 114 -2.60 -4.57 -7.01
N ARG A 115 -2.40 -5.85 -6.68
CA ARG A 115 -1.75 -6.82 -7.57
C ARG A 115 -2.56 -7.04 -8.86
N VAL A 116 -3.88 -7.19 -8.76
CA VAL A 116 -4.76 -7.30 -9.93
C VAL A 116 -4.68 -6.02 -10.77
N ALA A 117 -4.79 -4.84 -10.15
CA ALA A 117 -4.72 -3.56 -10.86
C ALA A 117 -3.40 -3.35 -11.63
N GLN A 118 -2.30 -3.95 -11.18
CA GLN A 118 -1.00 -3.88 -11.86
C GLN A 118 -0.83 -4.88 -13.00
N GLY A 119 -1.51 -6.03 -12.93
CA GLY A 119 -1.40 -7.09 -13.93
C GLY A 119 -2.30 -6.88 -15.16
N VAL A 120 -3.22 -5.92 -15.11
CA VAL A 120 -4.24 -5.72 -16.13
C VAL A 120 -3.86 -4.56 -17.07
N GLY A 121 -4.00 -4.79 -18.38
CA GLY A 121 -3.76 -3.77 -19.40
C GLY A 121 -4.86 -2.69 -19.41
N PRO A 122 -4.63 -1.54 -20.07
CA PRO A 122 -5.64 -0.48 -20.17
C PRO A 122 -6.95 -0.99 -20.79
N GLY A 123 -8.10 -0.72 -20.15
CA GLY A 123 -9.42 -1.12 -20.65
C GLY A 123 -9.74 -2.61 -20.54
N ALA A 124 -8.92 -3.40 -19.85
CA ALA A 124 -9.16 -4.84 -19.68
C ALA A 124 -9.92 -5.20 -18.38
N LEU A 125 -10.15 -4.23 -17.50
CA LEU A 125 -10.98 -4.42 -16.31
C LEU A 125 -12.46 -4.41 -16.72
N ASP A 126 -13.27 -5.32 -16.21
CA ASP A 126 -14.73 -5.22 -16.33
C ASP A 126 -15.33 -4.29 -15.26
N ALA A 127 -16.66 -4.08 -15.26
CA ALA A 127 -17.32 -3.24 -14.25
C ALA A 127 -17.33 -3.84 -12.84
N ALA A 128 -17.36 -5.17 -12.73
CA ALA A 128 -17.36 -5.87 -11.45
C ALA A 128 -15.97 -5.81 -10.80
N GLU A 129 -14.91 -6.00 -11.59
CA GLU A 129 -13.52 -5.85 -11.17
C GLU A 129 -13.23 -4.41 -10.74
N LEU A 130 -13.65 -3.42 -11.53
CA LEU A 130 -13.50 -2.01 -11.16
C LEU A 130 -14.18 -1.69 -9.82
N THR A 131 -15.38 -2.24 -9.60
CA THR A 131 -16.09 -2.11 -8.31
C THR A 131 -15.34 -2.79 -7.16
N ARG A 132 -14.74 -3.97 -7.40
CA ARG A 132 -13.92 -4.65 -6.38
C ARG A 132 -12.67 -3.85 -6.03
N LEU A 133 -11.98 -3.30 -7.04
CA LEU A 133 -10.80 -2.45 -6.87
C LEU A 133 -11.15 -1.17 -6.09
N ALA A 134 -12.27 -0.52 -6.42
CA ALA A 134 -12.76 0.66 -5.70
C ALA A 134 -13.00 0.36 -4.22
N ARG A 135 -13.71 -0.74 -3.91
CA ARG A 135 -13.95 -1.17 -2.52
C ARG A 135 -12.66 -1.48 -1.76
N ALA A 136 -11.64 -2.02 -2.44
CA ALA A 136 -10.35 -2.27 -1.84
C ALA A 136 -9.57 -0.97 -1.60
N ALA A 137 -9.64 -0.01 -2.52
CA ALA A 137 -9.07 1.32 -2.34
C ALA A 137 -9.69 2.03 -1.13
N ASP A 138 -11.00 1.89 -0.88
CA ASP A 138 -11.70 2.43 0.30
C ASP A 138 -11.18 1.89 1.64
N LEU A 139 -10.50 0.74 1.63
CA LEU A 139 -9.83 0.23 2.83
C LEU A 139 -8.61 1.08 3.22
N TYR A 140 -7.98 1.75 2.25
CA TYR A 140 -6.87 2.65 2.50
C TYR A 140 -7.39 3.98 3.08
N ARG A 141 -7.39 4.06 4.41
CA ARG A 141 -7.85 5.25 5.17
C ARG A 141 -6.71 6.10 5.72
N GLY A 142 -5.47 5.75 5.38
CA GLY A 142 -4.27 6.40 5.87
C GLY A 142 -3.07 5.44 5.91
N PRO A 143 -1.93 5.90 6.45
CA PRO A 143 -0.71 5.14 6.48
C PRO A 143 -0.86 3.83 7.27
N LEU A 144 -0.05 2.85 6.92
CA LEU A 144 0.06 1.60 7.68
C LEU A 144 0.30 1.89 9.16
N HIS A 145 -0.53 1.28 10.00
CA HIS A 145 -0.49 1.36 11.45
C HIS A 145 -0.33 2.82 11.90
N ALA A 146 -1.32 3.66 11.58
CA ALA A 146 -1.25 5.10 11.85
C ALA A 146 -0.96 5.38 13.34
N GLY A 147 -0.03 6.29 13.58
CA GLY A 147 0.48 6.60 14.92
C GLY A 147 1.60 5.66 15.42
N CYS A 148 2.08 4.74 14.58
CA CYS A 148 3.33 4.01 14.81
C CYS A 148 4.52 4.80 14.27
N TYR A 149 5.49 5.05 15.14
CA TYR A 149 6.72 5.77 14.85
C TYR A 149 7.97 4.87 14.91
N ASP A 150 7.78 3.57 15.19
CA ASP A 150 8.87 2.60 15.19
C ASP A 150 9.39 2.35 13.75
N GLU A 151 10.71 2.17 13.62
CA GLU A 151 11.41 2.08 12.33
C GLU A 151 10.93 0.91 11.45
N TRP A 152 10.52 -0.21 12.06
CA TRP A 152 10.04 -1.39 11.33
C TRP A 152 8.87 -1.05 10.38
N CYS A 153 8.10 -0.01 10.69
CA CYS A 153 6.91 0.37 9.94
C CYS A 153 7.22 1.23 8.70
N LEU A 154 8.40 1.86 8.63
CA LEU A 154 8.74 2.84 7.59
C LEU A 154 8.73 2.22 6.19
N ILE A 155 9.49 1.14 5.98
CA ILE A 155 9.60 0.48 4.67
C ILE A 155 8.25 -0.13 4.22
N PRO A 156 7.52 -0.89 5.06
CA PRO A 156 6.21 -1.41 4.66
C PRO A 156 5.18 -0.31 4.37
N ARG A 157 5.22 0.82 5.10
CA ARG A 157 4.33 1.96 4.86
C ARG A 157 4.58 2.58 3.50
N ALA A 158 5.83 2.90 3.16
CA ALA A 158 6.20 3.45 1.86
C ALA A 158 5.80 2.51 0.71
N ARG A 159 6.00 1.20 0.87
CA ARG A 159 5.56 0.21 -0.13
C ARG A 159 4.04 0.20 -0.31
N LEU A 160 3.26 0.26 0.78
CA LEU A 160 1.80 0.28 0.70
C LEU A 160 1.26 1.58 0.09
N GLU A 161 1.94 2.70 0.34
CA GLU A 161 1.62 3.99 -0.25
C GLU A 161 1.81 3.96 -1.77
N ASP A 162 2.94 3.46 -2.27
CA ASP A 162 3.18 3.27 -3.71
C ASP A 162 2.11 2.37 -4.38
N ARG A 163 1.70 1.28 -3.70
CA ARG A 163 0.59 0.44 -4.17
C ARG A 163 -0.74 1.20 -4.19
N CYS A 164 -0.96 2.10 -3.23
CA CYS A 164 -2.17 2.92 -3.16
C CYS A 164 -2.22 3.91 -4.32
N LEU A 165 -1.12 4.64 -4.55
CA LEU A 165 -1.00 5.57 -5.67
C LEU A 165 -1.24 4.86 -7.01
N THR A 166 -0.65 3.67 -7.19
CA THR A 166 -0.89 2.86 -8.39
C THR A 166 -2.37 2.47 -8.55
N LEU A 167 -3.01 2.00 -7.48
CA LEU A 167 -4.41 1.58 -7.52
C LEU A 167 -5.34 2.76 -7.83
N LEU A 168 -5.12 3.91 -7.19
CA LEU A 168 -5.90 5.12 -7.42
C LEU A 168 -5.71 5.66 -8.85
N ASP A 169 -4.49 5.62 -9.38
CA ASP A 169 -4.22 5.99 -10.78
C ASP A 169 -4.98 5.08 -11.75
N THR A 170 -4.93 3.76 -11.54
CA THR A 170 -5.66 2.79 -12.36
C THR A 170 -7.16 3.03 -12.32
N LEU A 171 -7.74 3.23 -11.13
CA LEU A 171 -9.17 3.54 -10.98
C LEU A 171 -9.55 4.81 -11.75
N SER A 172 -8.79 5.89 -11.55
CA SER A 172 -9.02 7.17 -12.22
C SER A 172 -8.97 7.04 -13.75
N ARG A 173 -7.98 6.32 -14.29
CA ARG A 173 -7.82 6.10 -15.74
C ARG A 173 -8.93 5.27 -16.34
N GLU A 174 -9.34 4.22 -15.65
CA GLU A 174 -10.37 3.32 -16.16
C GLU A 174 -11.73 4.01 -16.20
N HIS A 175 -12.06 4.81 -15.18
CA HIS A 175 -13.24 5.66 -15.20
C HIS A 175 -13.18 6.73 -16.31
N GLU A 176 -12.02 7.38 -16.50
CA GLU A 176 -11.81 8.35 -17.59
C GLU A 176 -12.05 7.71 -18.96
N ARG A 177 -11.51 6.51 -19.20
CA ARG A 177 -11.72 5.76 -20.46
C ARG A 177 -13.17 5.40 -20.73
N ARG A 178 -13.96 5.17 -19.68
CA ARG A 178 -15.39 4.87 -19.78
C ARG A 178 -16.27 6.12 -19.93
N GLY A 179 -15.67 7.32 -19.89
CA GLY A 179 -16.40 8.58 -19.90
C GLY A 179 -17.06 8.92 -18.56
N GLU A 180 -16.73 8.18 -17.50
CA GLU A 180 -17.26 8.38 -16.14
C GLU A 180 -16.43 9.47 -15.43
N LEU A 181 -16.47 10.69 -15.97
CA LEU A 181 -15.54 11.77 -15.62
C LEU A 181 -15.58 12.16 -14.13
N ASP A 182 -16.75 12.18 -13.51
CA ASP A 182 -16.88 12.50 -12.08
C ASP A 182 -16.16 11.49 -11.18
N GLN A 183 -16.22 10.20 -11.53
CA GLN A 183 -15.49 9.16 -10.81
C GLN A 183 -14.00 9.27 -11.06
N ALA A 184 -13.59 9.56 -12.30
CA ALA A 184 -12.19 9.78 -12.64
C ALA A 184 -11.57 10.94 -11.84
N ILE A 185 -12.32 12.04 -11.69
CA ILE A 185 -11.97 13.21 -10.86
C ILE A 185 -11.85 12.78 -9.39
N THR A 186 -12.85 12.09 -8.85
CA THR A 186 -12.86 11.64 -7.45
C THR A 186 -11.61 10.82 -7.10
N TRP A 187 -11.24 9.87 -7.95
CA TRP A 187 -10.06 9.04 -7.72
C TRP A 187 -8.74 9.82 -7.88
N ALA A 188 -8.66 10.75 -8.84
CA ALA A 188 -7.47 11.58 -9.00
C ALA A 188 -7.28 12.60 -7.87
N GLN A 189 -8.37 13.14 -7.30
CA GLN A 189 -8.32 13.97 -6.10
C GLN A 189 -7.81 13.16 -4.91
N ARG A 190 -8.36 11.96 -4.69
CA ARG A 190 -7.91 11.07 -3.62
C ARG A 190 -6.44 10.67 -3.76
N LEU A 191 -5.94 10.55 -4.99
CA LEU A 191 -4.50 10.34 -5.23
C LEU A 191 -3.69 11.55 -4.74
N LEU A 192 -4.13 12.78 -5.03
CA LEU A 192 -3.46 13.99 -4.53
C LEU A 192 -3.60 14.20 -3.02
N ASP A 193 -4.61 13.63 -2.38
CA ASP A 193 -4.70 13.60 -0.91
C ASP A 193 -3.60 12.71 -0.28
N VAL A 194 -3.11 11.72 -1.02
CA VAL A 194 -2.02 10.83 -0.59
C VAL A 194 -0.65 11.40 -1.00
N GLU A 195 -0.50 11.82 -2.26
CA GLU A 195 0.73 12.40 -2.81
C GLU A 195 0.42 13.77 -3.46
N PRO A 196 0.46 14.86 -2.69
CA PRO A 196 0.14 16.20 -3.17
C PRO A 196 1.01 16.65 -4.34
N ALA A 197 2.28 16.22 -4.39
CA ALA A 197 3.23 16.60 -5.43
C ALA A 197 3.11 15.74 -6.70
N HIS A 198 2.10 14.87 -6.82
CA HIS A 198 1.92 14.02 -8.00
C HIS A 198 1.46 14.80 -9.24
N GLU A 199 2.41 15.39 -9.96
CA GLU A 199 2.17 16.27 -11.12
C GLU A 199 1.30 15.65 -12.22
N ARG A 200 1.48 14.35 -12.50
CA ARG A 200 0.66 13.64 -13.50
C ARG A 200 -0.83 13.64 -13.14
N SER A 201 -1.15 13.58 -11.84
CA SER A 201 -2.55 13.62 -11.37
C SER A 201 -3.12 15.03 -11.41
N HIS A 202 -2.30 16.05 -11.13
CA HIS A 202 -2.67 17.46 -11.40
C HIS A 202 -3.03 17.66 -12.87
N ARG A 203 -2.18 17.20 -13.81
CA ARG A 203 -2.48 17.26 -15.25
C ARG A 203 -3.74 16.51 -15.65
N ARG A 204 -4.03 15.34 -15.04
CA ARG A 204 -5.29 14.63 -15.29
C ARG A 204 -6.48 15.45 -14.82
N LEU A 205 -6.46 15.97 -13.59
CA LEU A 205 -7.54 16.82 -13.07
C LEU A 205 -7.76 18.07 -13.92
N MET A 206 -6.69 18.73 -14.36
CA MET A 206 -6.78 19.87 -15.29
C MET A 206 -7.55 19.50 -16.57
N ARG A 207 -7.23 18.36 -17.20
CA ARG A 207 -7.95 17.86 -18.39
C ARG A 207 -9.40 17.52 -18.08
N LEU A 208 -9.65 16.77 -16.99
CA LEU A 208 -10.99 16.32 -16.62
C LEU A 208 -11.90 17.51 -16.30
N TYR A 209 -11.45 18.49 -15.50
CA TYR A 209 -12.24 19.69 -15.23
C TYR A 209 -12.52 20.50 -16.48
N PHE A 210 -11.56 20.61 -17.39
CA PHE A 210 -11.80 21.31 -18.65
C PHE A 210 -12.81 20.55 -19.53
N ALA A 211 -12.70 19.22 -19.60
CA ALA A 211 -13.63 18.36 -20.35
C ALA A 211 -15.07 18.41 -19.80
N THR A 212 -15.26 18.62 -18.50
CA THR A 212 -16.57 18.85 -17.89
C THR A 212 -17.06 20.30 -17.97
N GLY A 213 -16.30 21.19 -18.62
CA GLY A 213 -16.64 22.61 -18.81
C GLY A 213 -16.25 23.52 -17.64
N ASP A 214 -15.61 23.01 -16.59
CA ASP A 214 -15.14 23.78 -15.43
C ASP A 214 -13.70 24.29 -15.64
N ARG A 215 -13.56 25.24 -16.57
CA ARG A 215 -12.29 25.92 -16.86
C ARG A 215 -11.68 26.58 -15.61
N THR A 216 -12.51 27.10 -14.72
CA THR A 216 -12.05 27.76 -13.49
C THR A 216 -11.35 26.75 -12.57
N ARG A 217 -11.91 25.57 -12.35
CA ARG A 217 -11.25 24.51 -11.57
C ARG A 217 -9.98 24.02 -12.25
N ALA A 218 -9.97 23.87 -13.57
CA ALA A 218 -8.78 23.47 -14.31
C ALA A 218 -7.60 24.43 -14.08
N LEU A 219 -7.82 25.74 -14.15
CA LEU A 219 -6.78 26.74 -13.88
C LEU A 219 -6.37 26.80 -12.41
N ARG A 220 -7.33 26.65 -11.48
CA ARG A 220 -7.01 26.53 -10.04
C ARG A 220 -6.11 25.31 -9.77
N GLN A 221 -6.35 24.20 -10.44
CA GLN A 221 -5.52 23.00 -10.32
C GLN A 221 -4.07 23.25 -10.76
N LEU A 222 -3.85 24.00 -11.86
CA LEU A 222 -2.50 24.39 -12.28
C LEU A 222 -1.79 25.23 -11.22
N HIS A 223 -2.50 26.19 -10.63
CA HIS A 223 -1.93 27.01 -9.54
C HIS A 223 -1.58 26.16 -8.32
N GLN A 224 -2.45 25.22 -7.95
CA GLN A 224 -2.16 24.28 -6.86
C GLN A 224 -0.93 23.43 -7.18
N CYS A 225 -0.83 22.88 -8.39
CA CYS A 225 0.31 22.10 -8.85
C CYS A 225 1.63 22.86 -8.71
N ARG A 226 1.67 24.10 -9.25
CA ARG A 226 2.83 25.00 -9.13
C ARG A 226 3.19 25.25 -7.67
N TRP A 227 2.19 25.53 -6.83
CA TRP A 227 2.41 25.83 -5.43
C TRP A 227 3.00 24.62 -4.70
N VAL A 228 2.41 23.44 -4.83
CA VAL A 228 2.89 22.24 -4.13
C VAL A 228 4.29 21.84 -4.58
N LEU A 229 4.56 21.79 -5.88
CA LEU A 229 5.89 21.41 -6.40
C LEU A 229 6.99 22.37 -5.93
N GLU A 230 6.72 23.67 -5.89
CA GLU A 230 7.67 24.65 -5.40
C GLU A 230 7.90 24.50 -3.89
N HIS A 231 6.85 24.28 -3.10
CA HIS A 231 6.94 24.25 -1.63
C HIS A 231 7.48 22.93 -1.07
N GLU A 232 7.15 21.79 -1.69
CA GLU A 232 7.56 20.46 -1.20
C GLU A 232 8.87 19.99 -1.85
N LEU A 233 9.09 20.32 -3.13
CA LEU A 233 10.21 19.79 -3.91
C LEU A 233 11.18 20.88 -4.41
N GLY A 234 10.83 22.17 -4.30
CA GLY A 234 11.67 23.27 -4.79
C GLY A 234 11.80 23.31 -6.32
N VAL A 235 10.81 22.76 -7.03
CA VAL A 235 10.82 22.68 -8.51
C VAL A 235 9.57 23.29 -9.10
N ARG A 236 9.67 23.71 -10.36
CA ARG A 236 8.52 24.13 -11.17
C ARG A 236 7.89 22.93 -11.89
N PRO A 237 6.62 23.05 -12.32
CA PRO A 237 6.02 22.03 -13.18
C PRO A 237 6.82 21.81 -14.47
N ASP A 238 6.71 20.61 -15.00
CA ASP A 238 7.26 20.22 -16.29
C ASP A 238 6.62 21.01 -17.45
N THR A 239 7.27 20.96 -18.61
CA THR A 239 6.81 21.64 -19.82
C THR A 239 5.40 21.20 -20.24
N ARG A 240 5.03 19.93 -20.04
CA ARG A 240 3.72 19.40 -20.45
C ARG A 240 2.60 20.00 -19.61
N THR A 241 2.84 20.21 -18.32
CA THR A 241 1.88 20.84 -17.41
C THR A 241 1.69 22.31 -17.76
N GLU A 242 2.78 23.01 -18.06
CA GLU A 242 2.75 24.41 -18.49
C GLU A 242 2.04 24.59 -19.84
N GLU A 243 2.33 23.73 -20.83
CA GLU A 243 1.66 23.72 -22.14
C GLU A 243 0.15 23.44 -22.03
N LEU A 244 -0.25 22.47 -21.19
CA LEU A 244 -1.66 22.21 -20.93
C LEU A 244 -2.34 23.42 -20.30
N GLY A 245 -1.68 24.07 -19.35
CA GLY A 245 -2.15 25.32 -18.74
C GLY A 245 -2.39 26.42 -19.78
N ALA A 246 -1.41 26.65 -20.66
CA ALA A 246 -1.52 27.62 -21.74
C ALA A 246 -2.66 27.29 -22.72
N ALA A 247 -2.85 26.00 -23.04
CA ALA A 247 -3.94 25.54 -23.90
C ALA A 247 -5.32 25.82 -23.28
N ILE A 248 -5.50 25.53 -21.99
CA ILE A 248 -6.72 25.84 -21.24
C ILE A 248 -6.97 27.36 -21.18
N ILE A 249 -5.92 28.17 -21.00
CA ILE A 249 -6.03 29.64 -21.06
C ILE A 249 -6.49 30.09 -22.44
N ALA A 250 -5.99 29.48 -23.51
CA ALA A 250 -6.38 29.80 -24.88
C ALA A 250 -7.71 29.16 -25.32
N ASP A 251 -8.45 28.51 -24.40
CA ASP A 251 -9.70 27.79 -24.66
C ASP A 251 -9.58 26.73 -25.77
N ARG A 252 -8.40 26.07 -25.82
CA ARG A 252 -8.10 25.02 -26.78
C ARG A 252 -7.81 23.74 -26.01
N LEU A 253 -8.61 22.70 -26.22
CA LEU A 253 -8.20 21.36 -25.85
C LEU A 253 -7.07 20.92 -26.78
N PRO A 254 -5.92 20.46 -26.24
CA PRO A 254 -5.12 19.50 -26.97
C PRO A 254 -6.07 18.33 -27.29
N HIS A 255 -6.32 18.07 -28.56
CA HIS A 255 -7.24 17.00 -28.97
C HIS A 255 -6.77 15.70 -28.33
N GLY A 256 -7.72 14.96 -27.73
CA GLY A 256 -7.51 13.83 -26.86
C GLY A 256 -6.58 12.74 -27.40
N ARG A 257 -5.28 12.94 -27.26
CA ARG A 257 -4.35 11.85 -27.08
C ARG A 257 -4.42 11.48 -25.61
N THR A 258 -5.11 10.38 -25.32
CA THR A 258 -4.86 9.61 -24.10
C THR A 258 -3.35 9.37 -24.03
N GLU A 259 -2.65 10.15 -23.20
CA GLU A 259 -1.17 10.15 -23.06
C GLU A 259 -0.58 8.78 -22.66
N ASP A 260 -1.43 7.79 -22.38
CA ASP A 260 -1.05 6.46 -21.94
C ASP A 260 -0.39 5.57 -23.00
N GLU A 261 -0.42 5.93 -24.28
CA GLU A 261 0.16 5.07 -25.32
C GLU A 261 1.65 5.33 -25.58
N ALA A 262 2.22 6.46 -25.16
CA ALA A 262 3.57 6.84 -25.58
C ALA A 262 4.66 6.78 -24.48
N THR A 263 4.31 6.52 -23.21
CA THR A 263 5.32 6.35 -22.13
C THR A 263 4.81 5.49 -20.96
N PRO A 264 4.45 4.21 -21.21
CA PRO A 264 4.64 3.22 -20.13
C PRO A 264 5.29 1.92 -20.61
N VAL A 265 5.43 1.66 -21.91
CA VAL A 265 6.00 0.38 -22.39
C VAL A 265 7.51 0.35 -22.17
N ALA A 266 8.25 1.37 -22.63
CA ALA A 266 9.71 1.39 -22.51
C ALA A 266 10.22 1.41 -21.05
N GLU A 267 9.57 2.17 -20.15
CA GLU A 267 9.95 2.18 -18.72
C GLU A 267 9.52 0.90 -18.00
N ARG A 268 8.34 0.34 -18.29
CA ARG A 268 7.93 -0.94 -17.69
C ARG A 268 8.75 -2.11 -18.22
N GLU A 269 9.12 -2.10 -19.49
CA GLU A 269 10.02 -3.08 -20.10
C GLU A 269 11.43 -2.95 -19.53
N LEU A 270 11.95 -1.74 -19.34
CA LEU A 270 13.25 -1.50 -18.70
C LEU A 270 13.24 -1.96 -17.23
N VAL A 271 12.19 -1.63 -16.46
CA VAL A 271 12.05 -2.08 -15.07
C VAL A 271 11.84 -3.60 -14.98
N ALA A 272 11.12 -4.20 -15.92
CA ALA A 272 10.95 -5.66 -16.01
C ALA A 272 12.27 -6.36 -16.38
N ALA A 273 13.02 -5.82 -17.33
CA ALA A 273 14.35 -6.31 -17.73
C ALA A 273 15.34 -6.23 -16.56
N LEU A 274 15.39 -5.09 -15.85
CA LEU A 274 16.23 -4.90 -14.67
C LEU A 274 15.86 -5.87 -13.53
N ARG A 275 14.58 -6.20 -13.35
CA ARG A 275 14.14 -7.21 -12.37
C ARG A 275 14.57 -8.62 -12.74
N ILE A 276 14.53 -8.97 -14.03
CA ILE A 276 14.98 -10.28 -14.51
C ILE A 276 16.49 -10.41 -14.28
N GLU A 277 17.28 -9.41 -14.70
CA GLU A 277 18.73 -9.41 -14.48
C GLU A 277 19.09 -9.48 -12.99
N LEU A 278 18.41 -8.72 -12.13
CA LEU A 278 18.65 -8.76 -10.68
C LEU A 278 18.36 -10.16 -10.09
N THR A 279 17.33 -10.84 -10.60
CA THR A 279 16.94 -12.18 -10.16
C THR A 279 17.95 -13.24 -10.64
N GLU A 280 18.52 -13.08 -11.82
CA GLU A 280 19.58 -13.94 -12.35
C GLU A 280 20.92 -13.72 -11.62
N LEU A 281 21.24 -12.47 -11.31
CA LEU A 281 22.42 -12.12 -10.53
C LEU A 281 22.33 -12.73 -9.12
N ARG A 282 21.17 -12.64 -8.48
CA ARG A 282 20.93 -13.22 -7.16
C ARG A 282 21.04 -14.75 -7.15
N ARG A 283 20.46 -15.43 -8.14
CA ARG A 283 20.63 -16.88 -8.34
C ARG A 283 22.09 -17.27 -8.56
N SER A 284 22.85 -16.47 -9.30
CA SER A 284 24.28 -16.71 -9.55
C SER A 284 25.12 -16.55 -8.28
N VAL A 285 24.82 -15.53 -7.46
CA VAL A 285 25.47 -15.32 -6.15
C VAL A 285 25.15 -16.48 -5.19
N ASP A 286 23.90 -16.93 -5.15
CA ASP A 286 23.49 -18.06 -4.29
C ASP A 286 24.17 -19.38 -4.72
N ALA A 287 24.30 -19.61 -6.03
CA ALA A 287 25.00 -20.78 -6.58
C ALA A 287 26.51 -20.75 -6.30
N ILE A 288 27.15 -19.59 -6.37
CA ILE A 288 28.56 -19.41 -5.99
C ILE A 288 28.73 -19.64 -4.49
N GLY A 289 27.83 -19.09 -3.66
CA GLY A 289 27.83 -19.29 -2.21
C GLY A 289 27.65 -20.75 -1.82
N ALA A 290 26.83 -21.52 -2.54
CA ALA A 290 26.68 -22.96 -2.33
C ALA A 290 27.96 -23.73 -2.69
N ARG A 291 28.60 -23.43 -3.83
CA ARG A 291 29.86 -24.08 -4.25
C ARG A 291 31.02 -23.81 -3.31
N LEU A 292 31.07 -22.62 -2.70
CA LEU A 292 32.09 -22.29 -1.70
C LEU A 292 31.86 -23.01 -0.35
N ARG A 293 30.63 -23.40 -0.05
CA ARG A 293 30.30 -24.23 1.13
C ARG A 293 30.62 -25.71 0.93
N ASP A 294 30.57 -26.19 -0.31
CA ASP A 294 30.79 -27.59 -0.66
C ASP A 294 32.23 -27.89 -1.15
N ALA A 295 33.13 -26.90 -1.13
CA ALA A 295 34.53 -27.11 -1.50
C ALA A 295 35.26 -27.89 -0.39
N PRO A 296 35.87 -29.05 -0.68
CA PRO A 296 36.65 -29.78 0.31
C PRO A 296 37.92 -28.99 0.65
N VAL A 297 38.22 -28.91 1.96
CA VAL A 297 39.43 -28.32 2.54
C VAL A 297 40.68 -29.04 2.06
#